data_AF-E9I3J0-F1
#
_entry.id   AF-E9I3J0-F1
#
_cell.length_a   1.000
_cell.length_b   1.000
_cell.length_c   1.000
_cell.angle_alpha   90.00
_cell.angle_beta   90.00
_cell.angle_gamma   90.00
#
_symmetry.space_group_name_H-M   'P 1'
#
loop_
_entity.id
_entity.type
_entity.pdbx_description
1 polymer ?
#
loop_
_entity_poly.entity_id
_entity_poly.type
_entity_poly.pdbx_seq_one_letter_code
_entity_poly.pdbx_strand_id
1 'polypeptide(L)'
;MTVILRLICSAGPQPTLMLLGTATVVLKGVHLLSIMGNAGTFQRSVRQICTDTEIVYHVVHLIFCFLGLSTHSFFFSVLLFDVYREETLLNVIRSVTRNGRSIVLTAVLALILVYMFSIIGYFSFMSLFHKRTRKSRCSSFSTVGRVSQIIVTSQYGWTANMERIMKAQALRDTSTMGYMAAKKHLEINSDHPIVEALRVKAEADKNDKAVKDLFMLLFETSAPAFHASRIYRMIKLGLGIDEDDVPAGGEEAKAEEEIPPLENDENASRWRKAIKRVNYSFLLE
;
A
#
# COMPACT_ATOMS: atom_id res chain seq x y z
N MET A 1 -19.62 -43.17 -4.27
CA MET A 1 -20.23 -41.95 -3.68
C MET A 1 -20.68 -42.19 -2.23
N THR A 2 -21.58 -43.13 -1.97
CA THR A 2 -22.10 -43.43 -0.62
C THR A 2 -21.04 -43.78 0.43
N VAL A 3 -20.00 -44.54 0.05
CA VAL A 3 -18.88 -44.91 0.95
C VAL A 3 -18.01 -43.68 1.32
N ILE A 4 -17.77 -42.79 0.36
CA ILE A 4 -16.98 -41.57 0.56
C ILE A 4 -17.72 -40.61 1.48
N LEU A 5 -19.02 -40.42 1.27
CA LEU A 5 -19.87 -39.59 2.13
C LEU A 5 -19.93 -40.13 3.57
N ARG A 6 -19.99 -41.45 3.75
CA ARG A 6 -19.94 -42.07 5.09
C ARG A 6 -18.59 -41.85 5.79
N LEU A 7 -17.48 -41.91 5.04
CA LEU A 7 -16.12 -41.65 5.55
C LEU A 7 -15.94 -40.19 5.99
N ILE A 8 -16.45 -39.23 5.21
CA ILE A 8 -16.41 -37.80 5.56
C ILE A 8 -17.21 -37.53 6.83
N CYS A 9 -18.42 -38.12 6.95
CA CYS A 9 -19.28 -37.91 8.11
C CYS A 9 -18.78 -38.62 9.38
N SER A 10 -18.02 -39.71 9.29
CA SER A 10 -17.55 -40.46 10.47
C SER A 10 -16.15 -40.06 10.95
N ALA A 11 -15.19 -39.87 10.04
CA ALA A 11 -13.79 -39.59 10.36
C ALA A 11 -13.45 -38.10 10.24
N GLY A 12 -14.35 -37.29 9.68
CA GLY A 12 -14.10 -35.89 9.36
C GLY A 12 -13.41 -35.68 8.01
N PRO A 13 -13.38 -34.43 7.52
CA PRO A 13 -12.90 -34.12 6.18
C PRO A 13 -11.37 -34.28 6.03
N GLN A 14 -10.60 -33.96 7.07
CA GLN A 14 -9.14 -33.94 7.02
C GLN A 14 -8.49 -35.32 6.79
N PRO A 15 -8.80 -36.38 7.59
CA PRO A 15 -8.21 -37.71 7.35
C PRO A 15 -8.74 -38.36 6.07
N THR A 16 -9.99 -38.08 5.71
CA THR A 16 -10.57 -38.60 4.46
C THR A 16 -9.84 -38.04 3.24
N LEU A 17 -9.43 -36.77 3.28
CA LEU A 17 -8.69 -36.14 2.20
C LEU A 17 -7.26 -36.67 2.08
N MET A 18 -6.59 -36.97 3.20
CA MET A 18 -5.27 -37.64 3.18
C MET A 18 -5.35 -39.08 2.65
N LEU A 19 -6.38 -39.84 3.06
CA LEU A 19 -6.62 -41.21 2.55
C LEU A 19 -6.88 -41.19 1.04
N LEU A 20 -7.73 -40.29 0.56
CA LEU A 20 -8.05 -40.19 -0.85
C LEU A 20 -6.84 -39.68 -1.66
N GLY A 21 -6.11 -38.70 -1.14
CA GLY A 21 -4.88 -38.19 -1.75
C GLY A 21 -3.81 -39.28 -1.90
N THR A 22 -3.52 -40.02 -0.82
CA THR A 22 -2.57 -41.16 -0.87
C THR A 22 -3.02 -42.23 -1.85
N ALA A 23 -4.30 -42.60 -1.86
CA ALA A 23 -4.86 -43.53 -2.84
C ALA A 23 -4.68 -43.02 -4.28
N THR A 24 -4.88 -41.73 -4.55
CA THR A 24 -4.68 -41.15 -5.89
C THR A 24 -3.22 -41.19 -6.35
N VAL A 25 -2.26 -40.97 -5.44
CA VAL A 25 -0.81 -41.09 -5.74
C VAL A 25 -0.48 -42.52 -6.13
N VAL A 26 -0.97 -43.51 -5.36
CA VAL A 26 -0.73 -44.94 -5.64
C VAL A 26 -1.33 -45.33 -6.99
N LEU A 27 -2.58 -44.96 -7.27
CA LEU A 27 -3.25 -45.28 -8.54
C LEU A 27 -2.54 -44.65 -9.73
N LYS A 28 -2.09 -43.39 -9.63
CA LYS A 28 -1.32 -42.72 -10.68
C LYS A 28 0.08 -43.32 -10.83
N GLY A 29 0.72 -43.76 -9.75
CA GLY A 29 2.00 -44.49 -9.79
C GLY A 29 1.90 -45.83 -10.50
N VAL A 30 0.87 -46.63 -10.20
CA VAL A 30 0.61 -47.91 -10.88
C VAL A 30 0.28 -47.68 -12.36
N HIS A 31 -0.52 -46.66 -12.67
CA HIS A 31 -0.84 -46.32 -14.06
C HIS A 31 0.40 -45.90 -14.86
N LEU A 32 1.29 -45.08 -14.29
CA LEU A 32 2.56 -44.72 -14.90
C LEU A 32 3.44 -45.95 -15.14
N LEU A 33 3.54 -46.85 -14.15
CA LEU A 33 4.32 -48.08 -14.26
C LEU A 33 3.78 -49.00 -15.36
N SER A 34 2.46 -49.08 -15.51
CA SER A 34 1.78 -49.83 -16.57
C SER A 34 2.12 -49.27 -17.96
N ILE A 35 2.05 -47.94 -18.14
CA ILE A 35 2.42 -47.28 -19.40
C ILE A 35 3.90 -47.48 -19.72
N MET A 36 4.77 -47.33 -18.72
CA MET A 36 6.22 -47.50 -18.88
C MET A 36 6.57 -48.95 -19.27
N GLY A 37 5.84 -49.93 -18.71
CA GLY A 37 5.94 -51.33 -19.11
C GLY A 37 5.46 -51.58 -20.54
N ASN A 38 4.30 -51.06 -20.91
CA ASN A 38 3.72 -51.22 -22.24
C ASN A 38 4.57 -50.54 -23.35
N ALA A 39 5.19 -49.40 -23.03
CA ALA A 39 6.07 -48.67 -23.94
C ALA A 39 7.49 -49.27 -24.05
N GLY A 40 7.80 -50.33 -23.29
CA GLY A 40 9.12 -50.97 -23.31
C GLY A 40 10.26 -50.04 -22.85
N THR A 41 9.97 -49.03 -22.04
CA THR A 41 10.93 -47.97 -21.69
C THR A 41 11.99 -48.40 -20.69
N PHE A 42 11.85 -49.58 -20.08
CA PHE A 42 12.82 -50.15 -19.12
C PHE A 42 14.23 -50.41 -19.68
N GLN A 43 14.38 -50.51 -21.00
CA GLN A 43 15.69 -50.69 -21.67
C GLN A 43 16.31 -49.37 -22.17
N ARG A 44 15.58 -48.25 -22.09
CA ARG A 44 16.04 -46.94 -22.61
C ARG A 44 16.75 -46.13 -21.54
N SER A 45 17.67 -45.26 -21.97
CA SER A 45 18.36 -44.33 -21.06
C SER A 45 17.38 -43.31 -20.48
N VAL A 46 17.58 -42.90 -19.22
CA VAL A 46 16.73 -41.91 -18.51
C VAL A 46 16.55 -40.62 -19.31
N ARG A 47 17.56 -40.20 -20.09
CA ARG A 47 17.46 -39.00 -20.94
C ARG A 47 16.45 -39.15 -22.08
N GLN A 48 16.31 -40.34 -22.64
CA GLN A 48 15.33 -40.65 -23.68
C GLN A 48 13.91 -40.69 -23.10
N ILE A 49 13.76 -41.23 -21.88
CA ILE A 49 12.48 -41.24 -21.15
C ILE A 49 12.00 -39.80 -20.88
N CYS A 50 12.92 -38.87 -20.54
CA CYS A 50 12.59 -37.45 -20.37
C CYS A 50 12.33 -36.69 -21.68
N THR A 51 12.54 -37.29 -22.85
CA THR A 51 12.26 -36.66 -24.15
C THR A 51 10.85 -37.02 -24.65
N ASP A 52 10.31 -38.17 -24.24
CA ASP A 52 8.97 -38.62 -24.60
C ASP A 52 7.91 -37.78 -23.87
N THR A 53 7.24 -36.87 -24.59
CA THR A 53 6.28 -35.91 -24.03
C THR A 53 5.11 -36.56 -23.30
N GLU A 54 4.72 -37.76 -23.71
CA GLU A 54 3.64 -38.53 -23.08
C GLU A 54 4.02 -39.02 -21.67
N ILE A 55 5.24 -39.55 -21.51
CA ILE A 55 5.74 -40.01 -20.20
C ILE A 55 6.01 -38.80 -19.30
N VAL A 56 6.62 -37.75 -19.84
CA VAL A 56 6.87 -36.50 -19.11
C VAL A 56 5.55 -35.92 -18.56
N TYR A 57 4.47 -35.90 -19.34
CA TYR A 57 3.16 -35.45 -18.87
C TYR A 57 2.66 -36.25 -17.67
N HIS A 58 2.73 -37.59 -17.72
CA HIS A 58 2.32 -38.45 -16.62
C HIS A 58 3.22 -38.33 -15.38
N VAL A 59 4.54 -38.17 -15.56
CA VAL A 59 5.49 -37.91 -14.47
C VAL A 59 5.22 -36.57 -13.80
N VAL A 60 4.96 -35.51 -14.57
CA VAL A 60 4.61 -34.18 -14.04
C VAL A 60 3.31 -34.25 -13.23
N HIS A 61 2.30 -34.99 -13.71
CA HIS A 61 1.06 -35.20 -12.95
C HIS A 61 1.27 -35.96 -11.63
N LEU A 62 2.20 -36.93 -11.60
CA LEU A 62 2.59 -37.63 -10.37
C LEU A 62 3.24 -36.67 -9.36
N ILE A 63 4.14 -35.78 -9.83
CA ILE A 63 4.79 -34.77 -9.00
C ILE A 63 3.76 -33.81 -8.40
N PHE A 64 2.80 -33.31 -9.19
CA PHE A 64 1.72 -32.47 -8.67
C PHE A 64 0.82 -33.19 -7.65
N CYS A 65 0.63 -34.50 -7.81
CA CYS A 65 -0.10 -35.32 -6.83
C CYS A 65 0.63 -35.38 -5.48
N PHE A 66 1.96 -35.56 -5.52
CA PHE A 66 2.81 -35.56 -4.33
C PHE A 66 2.87 -34.17 -3.66
N LEU A 67 2.93 -33.09 -4.45
CA LEU A 67 2.86 -31.70 -3.96
C LEU A 67 1.49 -31.37 -3.34
N GLY A 68 0.41 -31.92 -3.90
CA GLY A 68 -0.94 -31.80 -3.34
C GLY A 68 -1.10 -32.46 -1.96
N LEU A 69 -0.38 -33.56 -1.73
CA LEU A 69 -0.35 -34.24 -0.44
C LEU A 69 0.53 -33.53 0.59
N SER A 70 1.68 -32.99 0.16
CA SER A 70 2.72 -32.45 1.06
C SER A 70 2.60 -30.96 1.35
N THR A 71 2.11 -30.15 0.41
CA THR A 71 2.08 -28.68 0.54
C THR A 71 0.67 -28.16 0.77
N HIS A 72 -0.25 -28.39 -0.19
CA HIS A 72 -1.62 -27.88 -0.09
C HIS A 72 -2.58 -28.56 -1.07
N SER A 73 -3.84 -28.76 -0.64
CA SER A 73 -4.88 -29.41 -1.44
C SER A 73 -5.22 -28.69 -2.76
N PHE A 74 -4.85 -27.42 -2.92
CA PHE A 74 -5.06 -26.66 -4.15
C PHE A 74 -4.35 -27.28 -5.37
N PHE A 75 -3.22 -27.95 -5.19
CA PHE A 75 -2.54 -28.60 -6.30
C PHE A 75 -3.37 -29.74 -6.91
N PHE A 76 -4.34 -30.32 -6.17
CA PHE A 76 -5.29 -31.27 -6.73
C PHE A 76 -6.21 -30.67 -7.80
N SER A 77 -6.40 -29.34 -7.82
CA SER A 77 -7.15 -28.68 -8.89
C SER A 77 -6.45 -28.77 -10.25
N VAL A 78 -5.12 -28.84 -10.28
CA VAL A 78 -4.36 -29.02 -11.53
C VAL A 78 -4.57 -30.44 -12.09
N LEU A 79 -4.74 -31.45 -11.22
CA LEU A 79 -5.05 -32.82 -11.65
C LEU A 79 -6.43 -32.96 -12.30
N LEU A 80 -7.35 -32.04 -12.03
CA LEU A 80 -8.65 -32.00 -12.72
C LEU A 80 -8.55 -31.48 -14.16
N PHE A 81 -7.48 -30.76 -14.49
CA PHE A 81 -7.21 -30.28 -15.84
C PHE A 81 -6.60 -31.38 -16.74
N ASP A 82 -7.00 -32.63 -16.55
CA ASP A 82 -6.54 -33.79 -17.34
C ASP A 82 -7.25 -33.85 -18.72
N VAL A 83 -7.11 -32.75 -19.47
CA VAL A 83 -7.75 -32.53 -20.77
C VAL A 83 -7.16 -33.43 -21.86
N TYR A 84 -5.95 -33.93 -21.65
CA TYR A 84 -5.27 -34.81 -22.60
C TYR A 84 -5.92 -36.19 -22.73
N ARG A 85 -6.80 -36.58 -21.81
CA ARG A 85 -7.46 -37.88 -21.84
C ARG A 85 -8.57 -37.97 -22.88
N GLU A 86 -9.15 -36.85 -23.30
CA GLU A 86 -10.27 -36.82 -24.22
C GLU A 86 -9.87 -36.25 -25.58
N GLU A 87 -9.92 -37.09 -26.61
CA GLU A 87 -9.50 -36.72 -27.97
C GLU A 87 -10.36 -35.58 -28.55
N THR A 88 -11.64 -35.53 -28.20
CA THR A 88 -12.59 -34.49 -28.64
C THR A 88 -12.16 -33.11 -28.13
N LEU A 89 -11.88 -32.98 -26.84
CA LEU A 89 -11.49 -31.74 -26.18
C LEU A 89 -10.09 -31.31 -26.66
N LEU A 90 -9.18 -32.27 -26.79
CA LEU A 90 -7.85 -32.02 -27.33
C LEU A 90 -7.93 -31.47 -28.76
N ASN A 91 -8.81 -32.00 -29.60
CA ASN A 91 -9.01 -31.49 -30.97
C ASN A 91 -9.56 -30.05 -30.97
N VAL A 92 -10.44 -29.70 -30.05
CA VAL A 92 -10.92 -28.31 -29.89
C VAL A 92 -9.76 -27.39 -29.49
N ILE A 93 -8.94 -27.77 -28.51
CA ILE A 93 -7.78 -26.96 -28.11
C ILE A 93 -6.78 -26.84 -29.25
N ARG A 94 -6.49 -27.96 -29.92
CA ARG A 94 -5.59 -28.01 -31.07
C ARG A 94 -6.06 -27.09 -32.19
N SER A 95 -7.37 -26.95 -32.39
CA SER A 95 -7.92 -26.03 -33.40
C SER A 95 -7.54 -24.57 -33.13
N VAL A 96 -7.48 -24.16 -31.86
CA VAL A 96 -7.07 -22.80 -31.45
C VAL A 96 -5.55 -22.66 -31.46
N THR A 97 -4.82 -23.67 -30.95
CA THR A 97 -3.35 -23.60 -30.87
C THR A 97 -2.67 -23.79 -32.23
N ARG A 98 -3.35 -24.36 -33.23
CA ARG A 98 -2.80 -24.53 -34.60
C ARG A 98 -2.41 -23.20 -35.23
N ASN A 99 -3.21 -22.17 -35.01
CA ASN A 99 -2.98 -20.81 -35.51
C ASN A 99 -2.51 -19.86 -34.39
N GLY A 100 -1.95 -20.40 -33.31
CA GLY A 100 -1.62 -19.65 -32.09
C GLY A 100 -0.71 -18.44 -32.33
N ARG A 101 0.20 -18.50 -33.30
CA ARG A 101 1.07 -17.36 -33.66
C ARG A 101 0.25 -16.11 -34.05
N SER A 102 -0.82 -16.29 -34.82
CA SER A 102 -1.66 -15.17 -35.24
C SER A 102 -2.47 -14.60 -34.07
N ILE A 103 -2.94 -15.47 -33.16
CA ILE A 103 -3.67 -15.06 -31.95
C ILE A 103 -2.75 -14.27 -31.01
N VAL A 104 -1.50 -14.70 -30.86
CA VAL A 104 -0.50 -13.98 -30.05
C VAL A 104 -0.18 -12.62 -30.68
N LEU A 105 0.01 -12.55 -32.00
CA LEU A 105 0.29 -11.28 -32.68
C LEU A 105 -0.87 -10.29 -32.55
N THR A 106 -2.13 -10.73 -32.65
CA THR A 106 -3.28 -9.84 -32.44
C THR A 106 -3.40 -9.39 -30.98
N ALA A 107 -3.10 -10.25 -30.00
CA ALA A 107 -3.05 -9.87 -28.59
C ALA A 107 -1.96 -8.84 -28.30
N VAL A 108 -0.77 -9.01 -28.88
CA VAL A 108 0.34 -8.04 -28.78
C VAL A 108 -0.05 -6.72 -29.43
N LEU A 109 -0.67 -6.74 -30.61
CA LEU A 109 -1.17 -5.54 -31.27
C LEU A 109 -2.20 -4.80 -30.39
N ALA A 110 -3.15 -5.52 -29.79
CA ALA A 110 -4.13 -4.93 -28.88
C ALA A 110 -3.46 -4.32 -27.64
N LEU A 111 -2.45 -4.99 -27.07
CA LEU A 111 -1.69 -4.48 -25.94
C LEU A 111 -0.92 -3.20 -26.29
N ILE A 112 -0.31 -3.13 -27.48
CA ILE A 112 0.35 -1.91 -27.97
C ILE A 112 -0.67 -0.77 -28.12
N LEU A 113 -1.86 -1.04 -28.68
CA LEU A 113 -2.91 -0.02 -28.79
C LEU A 113 -3.36 0.50 -27.42
N VAL A 114 -3.63 -0.40 -26.46
CA VAL A 114 -3.98 -0.02 -25.09
C VAL A 114 -2.87 0.80 -24.45
N TYR A 115 -1.61 0.44 -24.67
CA TYR A 115 -0.46 1.20 -24.18
C TYR A 115 -0.40 2.62 -24.77
N MET A 116 -0.57 2.77 -26.09
CA MET A 116 -0.59 4.07 -26.75
C MET A 116 -1.74 4.95 -26.25
N PHE A 117 -2.94 4.38 -26.10
CA PHE A 117 -4.08 5.09 -25.50
C PHE A 117 -3.84 5.46 -24.03
N SER A 118 -3.15 4.61 -23.27
CA SER A 118 -2.78 4.90 -21.88
C SER A 118 -1.83 6.09 -21.78
N ILE A 119 -0.87 6.25 -22.69
CA ILE A 119 0.04 7.41 -22.72
C ILE A 119 -0.72 8.70 -23.03
N ILE A 120 -1.58 8.68 -24.04
CA ILE A 120 -2.40 9.84 -24.43
C ILE A 120 -3.38 10.20 -23.29
N GLY A 121 -4.00 9.18 -22.69
CA GLY A 121 -4.87 9.31 -21.52
C GLY A 121 -4.13 9.87 -20.32
N TYR A 122 -2.91 9.40 -20.06
CA TYR A 122 -2.06 9.94 -19.01
C TYR A 122 -1.74 11.41 -19.26
N PHE A 123 -1.27 11.78 -20.45
CA PHE A 123 -0.93 13.18 -20.75
C PHE A 123 -2.15 14.12 -20.62
N SER A 124 -3.30 13.70 -21.15
CA SER A 124 -4.54 14.50 -21.14
C SER A 124 -5.18 14.56 -19.76
N PHE A 125 -5.26 13.42 -19.06
CA PHE A 125 -5.91 13.31 -17.77
C PHE A 125 -5.01 13.76 -16.61
N MET A 126 -3.68 13.76 -16.76
CA MET A 126 -2.76 14.36 -15.78
C MET A 126 -2.98 15.87 -15.69
N SER A 127 -3.18 16.56 -16.81
CA SER A 127 -3.55 17.98 -16.83
C SER A 127 -4.89 18.23 -16.13
N LEU A 128 -5.87 17.35 -16.35
CA LEU A 128 -7.17 17.42 -15.67
C LEU A 128 -7.09 17.07 -14.19
N PHE A 129 -6.28 16.08 -13.78
CA PHE A 129 -6.07 15.72 -12.39
C PHE A 129 -5.40 16.85 -11.62
N HIS A 130 -4.38 17.51 -12.20
CA HIS A 130 -3.74 18.66 -11.58
C HIS A 130 -4.71 19.84 -11.38
N LYS A 131 -5.59 20.09 -12.37
CA LYS A 131 -6.64 21.11 -12.25
C LYS A 131 -7.75 20.68 -11.29
N ARG A 132 -8.09 19.40 -11.22
CA ARG A 132 -9.14 18.85 -10.35
C ARG A 132 -8.68 18.76 -8.90
N THR A 133 -7.42 18.42 -8.61
CA THR A 133 -6.87 18.49 -7.25
C THR A 133 -6.82 19.92 -6.75
N ARG A 134 -6.46 20.89 -7.61
CA ARG A 134 -6.57 22.32 -7.25
C ARG A 134 -8.01 22.74 -7.01
N LYS A 135 -8.95 22.40 -7.89
CA LYS A 135 -10.35 22.82 -7.77
C LYS A 135 -11.11 22.09 -6.67
N SER A 136 -10.87 20.79 -6.43
CA SER A 136 -11.49 20.04 -5.33
C SER A 136 -10.93 20.44 -3.97
N ARG A 137 -9.61 20.69 -3.89
CA ARG A 137 -9.00 21.32 -2.72
C ARG A 137 -9.61 22.70 -2.49
N CYS A 138 -9.73 23.53 -3.53
CA CYS A 138 -10.32 24.86 -3.44
C CYS A 138 -11.85 24.86 -3.17
N SER A 139 -12.61 23.84 -3.59
CA SER A 139 -14.06 23.76 -3.33
C SER A 139 -14.40 23.16 -1.96
N SER A 140 -13.59 22.22 -1.47
CA SER A 140 -13.63 21.85 -0.04
C SER A 140 -13.12 23.00 0.83
N PHE A 141 -12.22 23.83 0.30
CA PHE A 141 -11.70 25.02 0.97
C PHE A 141 -12.57 26.28 0.81
N SER A 142 -13.52 26.36 -0.12
CA SER A 142 -14.30 27.59 -0.34
C SER A 142 -15.24 27.92 0.84
N THR A 143 -15.67 26.91 1.61
CA THR A 143 -16.36 27.12 2.89
C THR A 143 -15.38 27.47 4.03
N VAL A 144 -14.09 27.15 3.86
CA VAL A 144 -12.95 27.38 4.76
C VAL A 144 -12.13 28.61 4.34
N GLY A 145 -12.58 29.41 3.37
CA GLY A 145 -11.85 30.56 2.82
C GLY A 145 -11.52 31.69 3.81
N ARG A 146 -11.96 31.56 5.08
CA ARG A 146 -11.73 32.52 6.16
C ARG A 146 -10.54 32.17 7.06
N VAL A 147 -9.96 30.98 6.93
CA VAL A 147 -8.92 30.50 7.86
C VAL A 147 -7.62 30.29 7.09
N SER A 148 -6.51 30.78 7.64
CA SER A 148 -5.16 30.65 7.05
C SER A 148 -4.58 29.22 7.18
N GLN A 149 -5.08 28.43 8.13
CA GLN A 149 -4.62 27.07 8.43
C GLN A 149 -5.81 26.13 8.70
N ILE A 150 -5.71 24.87 8.24
CA ILE A 150 -6.70 23.83 8.53
C ILE A 150 -6.01 22.55 9.00
N ILE A 151 -6.54 21.92 10.05
CA ILE A 151 -6.09 20.60 10.49
C ILE A 151 -6.85 19.56 9.70
N VAL A 152 -6.13 18.73 8.95
CA VAL A 152 -6.69 17.66 8.13
C VAL A 152 -6.30 16.32 8.75
N THR A 153 -7.26 15.39 8.84
CA THR A 153 -7.00 14.00 9.24
C THR A 153 -6.62 13.17 8.03
N SER A 154 -5.66 12.25 8.16
CA SER A 154 -5.33 11.30 7.09
C SER A 154 -6.56 10.56 6.55
N GLN A 155 -6.58 10.25 5.25
CA GLN A 155 -7.67 9.49 4.60
C GLN A 155 -7.76 8.03 5.06
N TYR A 156 -6.75 7.57 5.79
CA TYR A 156 -6.65 6.22 6.33
C TYR A 156 -6.61 6.31 7.86
N GLY A 157 -7.47 5.56 8.54
CA GLY A 157 -7.61 5.55 10.00
C GLY A 157 -9.04 5.85 10.47
N TRP A 158 -9.22 5.94 11.79
CA TRP A 158 -10.50 6.37 12.36
C TRP A 158 -10.81 7.82 12.01
N THR A 159 -12.03 8.09 11.58
CA THR A 159 -12.50 9.47 11.43
C THR A 159 -12.56 10.16 12.79
N ALA A 160 -12.48 11.49 12.84
CA ALA A 160 -12.53 12.23 14.10
C ALA A 160 -13.81 11.95 14.93
N ASN A 161 -14.93 11.64 14.25
CA ASN A 161 -16.15 11.22 14.93
C ASN A 161 -16.05 9.77 15.46
N MET A 162 -15.47 8.86 14.68
CA MET A 162 -15.20 7.47 15.09
C MET A 162 -14.25 7.42 16.29
N GLU A 163 -13.20 8.23 16.29
CA GLU A 163 -12.24 8.37 17.41
C GLU A 163 -12.97 8.82 18.70
N ARG A 164 -13.90 9.78 18.58
CA ARG A 164 -14.68 10.29 19.72
C ARG A 164 -15.66 9.24 20.25
N ILE A 165 -16.36 8.52 19.36
CA ILE A 165 -17.32 7.47 19.73
C ILE A 165 -16.59 6.29 20.37
N MET A 166 -15.46 5.84 19.80
CA MET A 166 -14.64 4.76 20.33
C MET A 166 -13.97 5.12 21.65
N LYS A 167 -13.62 6.40 21.87
CA LYS A 167 -13.15 6.90 23.16
C LYS A 167 -14.23 6.87 24.25
N ALA A 168 -15.50 7.02 23.88
CA ALA A 168 -16.62 7.13 24.81
C ALA A 168 -17.25 5.78 25.22
N GLN A 169 -16.79 4.65 24.67
CA GLN A 169 -17.29 3.31 25.03
C GLN A 169 -16.66 2.81 26.34
N ALA A 170 -17.50 2.28 27.25
CA ALA A 170 -17.13 1.94 28.62
C ALA A 170 -16.36 0.61 28.80
N LEU A 171 -16.35 -0.26 27.79
CA LEU A 171 -15.71 -1.59 27.81
C LEU A 171 -14.63 -1.65 26.72
N ARG A 172 -13.53 -0.94 26.92
CA ARG A 172 -12.51 -0.68 25.89
C ARG A 172 -11.15 -1.29 26.25
N ASP A 173 -10.55 -2.03 25.32
CA ASP A 173 -9.12 -2.36 25.36
C ASP A 173 -8.28 -1.14 24.96
N THR A 174 -7.30 -0.78 25.80
CA THR A 174 -6.42 0.38 25.58
C THR A 174 -5.37 0.13 24.49
N SER A 175 -5.03 -1.14 24.23
CA SER A 175 -3.96 -1.57 23.32
C SER A 175 -4.24 -1.28 21.84
N THR A 176 -5.52 -1.24 21.42
CA THR A 176 -5.92 -1.05 20.00
C THR A 176 -5.92 0.41 19.56
N MET A 177 -5.73 1.36 20.47
CA MET A 177 -5.91 2.79 20.20
C MET A 177 -4.72 3.42 19.43
N GLY A 178 -3.49 2.95 19.68
CA GLY A 178 -2.29 3.52 19.08
C GLY A 178 -2.17 3.24 17.57
N TYR A 179 -2.59 2.05 17.13
CA TYR A 179 -2.45 1.61 15.73
C TYR A 179 -3.47 2.24 14.77
N MET A 180 -4.57 2.80 15.28
CA MET A 180 -5.65 3.36 14.43
C MET A 180 -5.85 4.87 14.58
N ALA A 181 -4.97 5.54 15.34
CA ALA A 181 -4.97 7.00 15.44
C ALA A 181 -4.56 7.62 14.08
N ALA A 182 -5.50 8.33 13.46
CA ALA A 182 -5.23 9.06 12.22
C ALA A 182 -4.21 10.17 12.49
N LYS A 183 -3.12 10.20 11.71
CA LYS A 183 -2.15 11.31 11.76
C LYS A 183 -2.88 12.58 11.33
N LYS A 184 -2.83 13.61 12.19
CA LYS A 184 -3.42 14.92 11.94
C LYS A 184 -2.30 15.82 11.43
N HIS A 185 -2.42 16.31 10.21
CA HIS A 185 -1.43 17.20 9.62
C HIS A 185 -2.08 18.57 9.41
N LEU A 186 -1.33 19.63 9.74
CA LEU A 186 -1.76 21.02 9.52
C LEU A 186 -1.47 21.39 8.06
N GLU A 187 -2.50 21.68 7.29
CA GLU A 187 -2.38 22.19 5.93
C GLU A 187 -2.50 23.72 5.93
N ILE A 188 -1.56 24.40 5.26
CA ILE A 188 -1.59 25.85 5.06
C ILE A 188 -2.30 26.14 3.75
N ASN A 189 -3.22 27.10 3.75
CA ASN A 189 -3.85 27.57 2.53
C ASN A 189 -2.98 28.62 1.84
N SER A 190 -2.43 28.27 0.67
CA SER A 190 -1.62 29.18 -0.15
C SER A 190 -2.42 30.34 -0.73
N ASP A 191 -3.74 30.18 -0.93
CA ASP A 191 -4.60 31.20 -1.56
C ASP A 191 -5.23 32.17 -0.53
N HIS A 192 -4.80 32.12 0.73
CA HIS A 192 -5.34 32.98 1.78
C HIS A 192 -4.76 34.40 1.67
N PRO A 193 -5.56 35.48 1.80
CA PRO A 193 -5.09 36.87 1.65
C PRO A 193 -3.96 37.24 2.63
N ILE A 194 -3.93 36.63 3.82
CA ILE A 194 -2.82 36.81 4.79
C ILE A 194 -1.51 36.21 4.25
N VAL A 195 -1.56 35.06 3.58
CA VAL A 195 -0.35 34.41 3.03
C VAL A 195 0.16 35.18 1.81
N GLU A 196 -0.74 35.69 0.98
CA GLU A 196 -0.39 36.58 -0.13
C GLU A 196 0.19 37.92 0.37
N ALA A 197 -0.41 38.53 1.41
CA ALA A 197 0.11 39.75 2.02
C ALA A 197 1.48 39.54 2.69
N LEU A 198 1.71 38.36 3.30
CA LEU A 198 3.02 38.00 3.83
C LEU A 198 4.06 37.80 2.73
N ARG A 199 3.66 37.23 1.59
CA ARG A 199 4.54 37.08 0.42
C ARG A 199 4.97 38.44 -0.12
N VAL A 200 4.01 39.34 -0.34
CA VAL A 200 4.28 40.71 -0.83
C VAL A 200 5.17 41.49 0.16
N LYS A 201 4.94 41.36 1.47
CA LYS A 201 5.78 42.00 2.49
C LYS A 201 7.18 41.38 2.58
N ALA A 202 7.32 40.08 2.42
CA ALA A 202 8.62 39.40 2.39
C ALA A 202 9.45 39.74 1.14
N GLU A 203 8.79 39.98 0.01
CA GLU A 203 9.42 40.44 -1.23
C GLU A 203 9.86 41.91 -1.13
N ALA A 204 9.12 42.73 -0.38
CA ALA A 204 9.45 44.15 -0.16
C ALA A 204 10.60 44.36 0.85
N ASP A 205 10.64 43.57 1.94
CA ASP A 205 11.73 43.62 2.92
C ASP A 205 12.11 42.20 3.38
N LYS A 206 13.27 41.73 2.92
CA LYS A 206 13.80 40.39 3.23
C LYS A 206 14.22 40.23 4.70
N ASN A 207 14.34 41.32 5.46
CA ASN A 207 14.88 41.29 6.82
C ASN A 207 13.92 41.75 7.91
N ASP A 208 12.64 41.97 7.59
CA ASP A 208 11.63 42.29 8.58
C ASP A 208 11.47 41.15 9.60
N LYS A 209 11.86 41.43 10.85
CA LYS A 209 11.79 40.51 11.97
C LYS A 209 10.34 40.08 12.23
N ALA A 210 9.37 40.95 12.02
CA ALA A 210 7.95 40.64 12.24
C ALA A 210 7.42 39.62 11.22
N VAL A 211 7.83 39.71 9.95
CA VAL A 211 7.45 38.74 8.90
C VAL A 211 8.07 37.37 9.18
N LYS A 212 9.34 37.35 9.60
CA LYS A 212 10.05 36.13 10.00
C LYS A 212 9.40 35.48 11.22
N ASP A 213 9.07 36.26 12.25
CA ASP A 213 8.43 35.78 13.47
C ASP A 213 7.01 35.26 13.20
N LEU A 214 6.25 35.91 12.30
CA LEU A 214 4.91 35.47 11.91
C LEU A 214 4.94 34.20 11.05
N PHE A 215 5.89 34.07 10.14
CA PHE A 215 6.10 32.84 9.37
C PHE A 215 6.52 31.68 10.28
N MET A 216 7.44 31.96 11.21
CA MET A 216 7.91 30.98 12.18
C MET A 216 6.80 30.63 13.19
N LEU A 217 5.90 31.54 13.55
CA LEU A 217 4.69 31.24 14.33
C LEU A 217 3.80 30.25 13.57
N LEU A 218 3.50 30.50 12.29
CA LEU A 218 2.69 29.60 11.46
C LEU A 218 3.30 28.19 11.39
N PHE A 219 4.63 28.10 11.39
CA PHE A 219 5.37 26.84 11.43
C PHE A 219 5.28 26.15 12.80
N GLU A 220 5.46 26.87 13.90
CA GLU A 220 5.37 26.31 15.25
C GLU A 220 3.97 25.90 15.67
N THR A 221 2.91 26.47 15.09
CA THR A 221 1.53 25.98 15.31
C THR A 221 1.36 24.52 14.90
N SER A 222 2.19 24.00 13.98
CA SER A 222 2.18 22.58 13.61
C SER A 222 2.82 21.66 14.66
N ALA A 223 3.57 22.23 15.61
CA ALA A 223 4.29 21.53 16.68
C ALA A 223 3.94 22.15 18.06
N PRO A 224 2.93 21.61 18.77
CA PRO A 224 2.34 22.25 19.95
C PRO A 224 3.33 22.51 21.09
N ALA A 225 4.43 21.75 21.17
CA ALA A 225 5.44 21.87 22.22
C ALA A 225 6.20 23.21 22.23
N PHE A 226 6.36 23.87 21.08
CA PHE A 226 7.15 25.12 20.97
C PHE A 226 6.27 26.36 20.77
N HIS A 227 4.98 26.18 20.53
CA HIS A 227 4.04 27.24 20.16
C HIS A 227 3.71 28.20 21.32
N ALA A 228 3.64 27.69 22.55
CA ALA A 228 3.23 28.47 23.73
C ALA A 228 4.21 29.61 24.05
N SER A 229 5.52 29.34 24.03
CA SER A 229 6.56 30.32 24.36
C SER A 229 6.64 31.48 23.36
N ARG A 230 6.31 31.24 22.09
CA ARG A 230 6.30 32.30 21.05
C ARG A 230 5.03 33.14 21.09
N ILE A 231 3.86 32.55 21.32
CA ILE A 231 2.62 33.31 21.52
C ILE A 231 2.77 34.27 22.71
N TYR A 232 3.36 33.78 23.80
CA TYR A 232 3.60 34.61 24.98
C TYR A 232 4.47 35.84 24.66
N ARG A 233 5.51 35.69 23.84
CA ARG A 233 6.37 36.78 23.37
C ARG A 233 5.65 37.77 22.45
N MET A 234 4.79 37.27 21.55
CA MET A 234 3.98 38.14 20.68
C MET A 234 2.92 38.92 21.45
N ILE A 235 2.28 38.31 22.45
CA ILE A 235 1.33 39.01 23.33
C ILE A 235 2.06 40.07 24.15
N LYS A 236 3.25 39.76 24.67
CA LYS A 236 4.09 40.73 25.41
C LYS A 236 4.48 41.94 24.55
N LEU A 237 4.88 41.70 23.29
CA LEU A 237 5.16 42.76 22.32
C LEU A 237 3.91 43.56 21.91
N GLY A 238 2.76 42.89 21.75
CA GLY A 238 1.49 43.54 21.41
C GLY A 238 0.89 44.38 22.54
N LEU A 239 1.23 44.06 23.79
CA LEU A 239 0.84 44.83 24.99
C LEU A 239 1.89 45.85 25.43
N GLY A 240 3.05 45.94 24.77
CA GLY A 240 4.09 46.94 25.08
C GLY A 240 4.73 46.78 26.47
N ILE A 241 4.78 45.55 27.00
CA ILE A 241 5.38 45.26 28.32
C ILE A 241 6.86 44.94 28.09
N ASP A 242 7.76 45.71 28.69
CA ASP A 242 9.21 45.51 28.56
C ASP A 242 9.66 44.14 29.11
N GLU A 243 10.81 43.65 28.61
CA GLU A 243 11.26 42.28 28.90
C GLU A 243 11.56 42.02 30.38
N ASP A 244 11.69 43.06 31.21
CA ASP A 244 12.22 43.00 32.59
C ASP A 244 11.19 42.82 33.73
N ASP A 245 9.87 42.88 33.48
CA ASP A 245 8.84 42.76 34.54
C ASP A 245 8.42 41.32 34.89
N VAL A 246 9.34 40.36 34.75
CA VAL A 246 9.14 39.00 35.30
C VAL A 246 10.31 38.69 36.23
N PRO A 247 10.07 38.39 37.52
CA PRO A 247 11.14 37.89 38.37
C PRO A 247 11.71 36.62 37.74
N ALA A 248 13.04 36.59 37.59
CA ALA A 248 13.80 35.39 37.29
C ALA A 248 13.39 34.29 38.30
N GLY A 249 12.53 33.37 37.89
CA GLY A 249 11.91 32.42 38.80
C GLY A 249 10.89 31.54 38.08
N GLY A 250 11.40 30.57 37.33
CA GLY A 250 10.61 29.58 36.61
C GLY A 250 11.55 28.65 35.86
N GLU A 251 12.26 27.85 36.64
CA GLU A 251 13.21 26.79 36.30
C GLU A 251 13.12 26.21 34.88
N GLU A 252 14.30 25.96 34.32
CA GLU A 252 14.56 24.92 33.34
C GLU A 252 13.97 23.58 33.82
N ALA A 253 12.70 23.32 33.54
CA ALA A 253 12.15 22.00 33.60
C ALA A 253 12.70 21.21 32.41
N LYS A 254 13.86 20.59 32.61
CA LYS A 254 14.26 19.36 31.91
C LYS A 254 13.11 18.35 32.04
N ALA A 255 12.21 18.35 31.08
CA ALA A 255 11.35 17.21 30.79
C ALA A 255 12.06 16.34 29.74
N GLU A 256 13.19 15.76 30.14
CA GLU A 256 13.63 14.48 29.60
C GLU A 256 12.77 13.39 30.26
N GLU A 257 11.52 13.23 29.81
CA GLU A 257 10.74 12.02 30.10
C GLU A 257 10.02 11.58 28.82
N GLU A 258 10.67 10.62 28.18
CA GLU A 258 10.14 9.57 27.32
C GLU A 258 9.20 9.98 26.18
N ILE A 259 9.80 10.58 25.15
CA ILE A 259 9.30 10.47 23.77
C ILE A 259 9.30 8.98 23.41
N PRO A 260 8.15 8.34 23.08
CA PRO A 260 8.15 7.00 22.50
C PRO A 260 9.05 7.03 21.26
N PRO A 261 9.92 6.04 21.03
CA PRO A 261 10.87 6.08 19.93
C PRO A 261 10.14 6.39 18.63
N LEU A 262 10.38 7.59 18.09
CA LEU A 262 9.86 7.96 16.79
C LEU A 262 10.63 7.12 15.78
N GLU A 263 10.08 5.96 15.41
CA GLU A 263 10.42 5.30 14.15
C GLU A 263 10.02 6.23 13.00
N ASN A 264 10.86 7.23 12.69
CA ASN A 264 11.12 7.69 11.34
C ASN A 264 12.24 8.77 11.27
N ASP A 265 13.50 8.36 11.40
CA ASP A 265 14.66 9.21 11.10
C ASP A 265 14.67 9.73 9.64
N GLU A 266 13.96 9.08 8.71
CA GLU A 266 13.84 9.55 7.33
C GLU A 266 12.98 10.83 7.23
N ASN A 267 11.95 10.98 8.05
CA ASN A 267 11.13 12.20 8.02
C ASN A 267 11.89 13.39 8.61
N ALA A 268 12.59 13.23 9.74
CA ALA A 268 13.39 14.29 10.33
C ALA A 268 14.54 14.73 9.40
N SER A 269 15.15 13.79 8.69
CA SER A 269 16.19 14.09 7.69
C SER A 269 15.62 14.70 6.40
N ARG A 270 14.42 14.31 5.96
CA ARG A 270 13.68 14.94 4.85
C ARG A 270 13.29 16.39 5.17
N TRP A 271 12.87 16.66 6.40
CA TRP A 271 12.53 18.01 6.88
C TRP A 271 13.77 18.89 7.06
N ARG A 272 14.89 18.36 7.60
CA ARG A 272 16.18 19.08 7.62
C ARG A 272 16.69 19.41 6.22
N LYS A 273 16.49 18.51 5.24
CA LYS A 273 16.80 18.77 3.81
C LYS A 273 15.88 19.82 3.18
N ALA A 274 14.62 19.90 3.59
CA ALA A 274 13.67 20.92 3.13
C ALA A 274 14.03 22.31 3.70
N ILE A 275 14.34 22.38 5.00
CA ILE A 275 14.79 23.61 5.67
C ILE A 275 16.09 24.12 5.05
N LYS A 276 17.08 23.25 4.83
CA LYS A 276 18.31 23.65 4.11
C LYS A 276 18.00 24.17 2.71
N ARG A 277 17.12 23.53 1.94
CA ARG A 277 16.74 24.02 0.59
C ARG A 277 16.08 25.40 0.61
N VAL A 278 15.19 25.66 1.56
CA VAL A 278 14.54 26.99 1.70
C VAL A 278 15.57 28.06 2.11
N ASN A 279 16.47 27.73 3.04
CA ASN A 279 17.49 28.67 3.51
C ASN A 279 18.54 28.98 2.42
N TYR A 280 18.92 28.00 1.60
CA TYR A 280 19.82 28.22 0.44
C TYR A 280 19.15 29.00 -0.70
N SER A 281 17.84 28.84 -0.90
CA SER A 281 17.12 29.60 -1.92
C SER A 281 16.90 31.06 -1.54
N PHE A 282 16.94 31.39 -0.24
CA PHE A 282 16.80 32.76 0.27
C PHE A 282 18.14 33.50 0.39
N LEU A 283 19.27 32.79 0.30
CA LEU A 283 20.62 33.35 0.38
C LEU A 283 21.32 33.53 -0.97
N LEU A 284 20.74 33.03 -2.07
CA LEU A 284 21.34 33.08 -3.42
C LEU A 284 20.61 34.01 -4.41
N GLU A 285 19.68 34.85 -3.94
CA GLU A 285 19.09 35.97 -4.71
C GLU A 285 19.01 37.24 -3.88
#